data_AF-A0A8J6S4E6-F1
#
_entry.id   AF-A0A8J6S4E6-F1
#
_cell.length_a   1.000
_cell.length_b   1.000
_cell.length_c   1.000
_cell.angle_alpha   90.00
_cell.angle_beta   90.00
_cell.angle_gamma   90.00
#
_symmetry.space_group_name_H-M   'P 1'
#
loop_
_entity.id
_entity.type
_entity.pdbx_description
1 polymer ?
#
loop_
_entity_poly.entity_id
_entity_poly.type
_entity_poly.pdbx_seq_one_letter_code
_entity_poly.pdbx_strand_id
1 'polypeptide(L)' 'MRSSQDGNCLRVNMIAALCNQQLVAPFTVEGFCNRSVFEIWLETCLIPRLRSG' A
#
# COMPACT_ATOMS: atom_id res chain seq x y z
N MET A 1 20.74 -26.96 13.73
CA MET A 1 19.39 -27.20 13.17
C MET A 1 18.46 -26.09 13.68
N ARG A 2 18.25 -25.03 12.89
CA ARG A 2 17.06 -24.18 13.02
C ARG A 2 16.15 -24.61 11.88
N SER A 3 15.06 -25.24 12.25
CA SER A 3 14.07 -25.82 11.36
C SER A 3 13.59 -24.75 10.37
N SER A 4 13.70 -25.08 9.08
CA SER A 4 13.03 -24.36 8.00
C SER A 4 11.53 -24.48 8.25
N GLN A 5 10.90 -23.44 8.83
CA GLN A 5 9.46 -23.35 8.92
C GLN A 5 8.92 -22.85 7.58
N ASP A 6 8.34 -23.78 6.82
CA ASP A 6 7.31 -23.63 5.79
C ASP A 6 7.15 -22.21 5.20
N GLY A 7 7.98 -21.90 4.21
CA GLY A 7 8.07 -20.59 3.59
C GLY A 7 6.89 -20.27 2.67
N ASN A 8 5.75 -19.87 3.22
CA ASN A 8 4.85 -18.96 2.49
C ASN A 8 5.37 -17.54 2.70
N CYS A 9 6.36 -17.12 1.90
CA CYS A 9 6.80 -15.73 1.87
C CYS A 9 5.62 -14.88 1.40
N LEU A 10 4.89 -14.28 2.35
CA LEU A 10 3.73 -13.45 2.07
C LEU A 10 4.15 -12.31 1.15
N ARG A 11 3.48 -12.17 0.00
CA ARG A 11 3.72 -11.04 -0.91
C ARG A 11 3.17 -9.78 -0.25
N VAL A 12 4.02 -8.78 -0.07
CA VAL A 12 3.61 -7.46 0.43
C VAL A 12 3.75 -6.44 -0.70
N ASN A 13 2.70 -5.66 -0.94
CA ASN A 13 2.71 -4.52 -1.86
C ASN A 13 2.60 -3.21 -1.07
N MET A 14 3.14 -2.13 -1.64
CA MET A 14 3.02 -0.78 -1.08
C MET A 14 2.43 0.17 -2.12
N ILE A 15 1.50 1.02 -1.69
CA ILE A 15 0.90 2.09 -2.48
C ILE A 15 1.19 3.41 -1.76
N ALA A 16 1.64 4.42 -2.49
CA ALA A 16 1.84 5.77 -1.98
C ALA A 16 1.72 6.78 -3.14
N ALA A 17 1.31 8.01 -2.82
CA ALA A 17 1.44 9.14 -3.73
C ALA A 17 2.80 9.83 -3.55
N LEU A 18 3.34 10.41 -4.62
CA LEU A 18 4.56 11.21 -4.56
C LEU A 18 4.21 12.67 -4.87
N CYS A 19 4.55 13.58 -3.97
CA CYS A 19 4.37 15.03 -4.16
C CYS A 19 5.59 15.75 -3.58
N ASN A 20 6.22 16.65 -4.34
CA ASN A 20 7.39 17.41 -3.90
C ASN A 20 8.50 16.53 -3.29
N GLN A 21 8.78 15.38 -3.94
CA GLN A 21 9.77 14.39 -3.46
C GLN A 21 9.43 13.76 -2.10
N GLN A 22 8.19 13.90 -1.61
CA GLN A 22 7.71 13.29 -0.39
C GLN A 22 6.62 12.26 -0.67
N LEU A 23 6.71 11.11 0.01
CA LEU A 23 5.66 10.10 0.00
C LEU A 23 4.48 10.57 0.84
N VAL A 24 3.28 10.48 0.28
CA VAL A 24 2.01 10.87 0.90
C VAL A 24 1.06 9.68 0.83
N ALA A 25 0.24 9.52 1.87
CA ALA A 25 -0.72 8.42 1.99
C ALA A 25 -0.08 7.01 1.78
N PRO A 26 1.03 6.65 2.46
CA PRO A 26 1.59 5.30 2.32
C PRO A 26 0.63 4.24 2.90
N PHE A 27 0.50 3.12 2.20
CA PHE A 27 -0.32 1.98 2.59
C PHE A 27 0.34 0.67 2.16
N THR A 28 0.30 -0.35 3.02
CA THR A 28 0.86 -1.68 2.74
C THR A 28 -0.24 -2.72 2.78
N VAL A 29 -0.21 -3.66 1.83
CA VAL A 29 -1.19 -4.75 1.71
C VAL A 29 -0.49 -6.08 1.50
N GLU A 30 -0.93 -7.11 2.22
CA GLU A 30 -0.54 -8.49 1.96
C GLU A 30 -1.39 -9.07 0.82
N GLY A 31 -0.77 -9.87 -0.05
CA GLY A 31 -1.43 -10.44 -1.22
C GLY A 31 -1.34 -9.53 -2.44
N PHE A 32 -2.46 -9.33 -3.15
CA PHE A 32 -2.49 -8.62 -4.44
C PHE A 32 -2.97 -7.18 -4.29
N CYS A 33 -2.26 -6.24 -4.91
CA CYS A 33 -2.74 -4.88 -5.13
C CYS A 33 -3.63 -4.86 -6.38
N ASN A 34 -4.92 -5.11 -6.21
CA ASN A 34 -5.90 -5.07 -7.29
C ASN A 34 -6.64 -3.72 -7.33
N ARG A 35 -7.56 -3.58 -8.29
CA ARG A 35 -8.37 -2.37 -8.47
C ARG A 35 -9.11 -1.96 -7.20
N SER A 36 -9.76 -2.90 -6.50
CA SER A 36 -10.52 -2.60 -5.28
C SER A 36 -9.62 -2.08 -4.16
N VAL A 37 -8.43 -2.66 -3.99
CA VAL A 37 -7.44 -2.17 -3.01
C VAL A 37 -7.01 -0.73 -3.35
N PHE A 38 -6.77 -0.45 -4.63
CA PHE A 38 -6.41 0.88 -5.10
C PHE A 38 -7.54 1.91 -4.92
N GLU A 39 -8.78 1.56 -5.26
CA GLU A 39 -9.96 2.44 -5.07
C GLU A 39 -10.20 2.74 -3.59
N ILE A 40 -10.11 1.74 -2.72
CA ILE A 40 -10.19 1.93 -1.26
C ILE A 40 -9.08 2.87 -0.79
N TRP A 41 -7.84 2.66 -1.24
CA TRP A 41 -6.72 3.54 -0.89
C TRP A 41 -6.96 4.98 -1.38
N LEU A 42 -7.50 5.18 -2.58
CA LEU A 42 -7.85 6.50 -3.09
C LEU A 42 -8.86 7.20 -2.17
N GLU A 43 -9.99 6.54 -1.89
CA GLU A 43 -11.10 7.12 -1.12
C GLU A 43 -10.74 7.36 0.34
N THR A 44 -10.02 6.43 0.96
CA THR A 44 -9.77 6.43 2.41
C THR A 44 -8.44 7.05 2.81
N CYS A 45 -7.44 7.03 1.93
CA CYS A 45 -6.08 7.46 2.26
C CYS A 45 -5.64 8.70 1.47
N LEU A 46 -5.80 8.71 0.14
CA LEU A 46 -5.26 9.79 -0.69
C LEU A 46 -6.17 11.02 -0.72
N ILE A 47 -7.41 10.86 -1.17
CA ILE A 47 -8.35 11.98 -1.40
C ILE A 47 -8.54 12.86 -0.16
N PRO A 48 -8.68 12.32 1.07
CA PRO A 48 -8.82 13.15 2.28
C PRO A 48 -7.60 14.03 2.59
N ARG A 49 -6.43 13.72 2.02
CA ARG A 49 -5.19 14.49 2.20
C ARG A 49 -4.96 15.53 1.11
N LEU A 50 -5.72 15.48 0.02
CA LEU A 50 -5.61 16.44 -1.07
C LEU A 50 -6.30 17.75 -0.69
N ARG A 51 -5.67 18.86 -1.05
CA ARG A 51 -6.31 20.18 -1.01
C ARG A 51 -6.98 20.41 -2.35
N SER A 52 -8.12 21.09 -2.32
CA SER A 52 -8.75 21.65 -3.52
C SER A 52 -7.71 22.50 -4.28
N GLY A 53 -7.66 22.33 -5.60
CA GLY A 53 -6.88 23.18 -6.49
C GLY A 53 -7.54 24.53 -6.72
#